data_AF-A0A2A6RL06-F1
#
_entry.id   AF-A0A2A6RL06-F1
#
_cell.length_a   1.000
_cell.length_b   1.000
_cell.length_c   1.000
_cell.angle_alpha   90.00
_cell.angle_beta   90.00
_cell.angle_gamma   90.00
#
_symmetry.space_group_name_H-M   'P 1'
#
loop_
_entity.id
_entity.type
_entity.pdbx_description
1 polymer ?
#
loop_
_entity_poly.entity_id
_entity_poly.type
_entity_poly.pdbx_seq_one_letter_code
_entity_poly.pdbx_strand_id
1 'polypeptide(L)'
;MLSNEQHPVRPFDPARFVGQLDYGGATPIYVASLALHHTGEVVVMNLVGHDTAISAKASAFFLNKPIQFIPDEAVLDTPFWREPPLLKRLSNNYRQLTKKVPGIRNMANWIVIANGMRVKFNLHNPPNLPESAYKKPDEQQQQQKSPVVMQPAPPPVYRYVLANEGGMPSEGAFVGMLVGMRVVLLRPRRPDTRIAASQWAHALWQRGLERGLITHLPSLGVACWSILVNTMSWNSLVSEGVRDGWLSLPQEMHHRTRGTRSFAIAAD
;
A
#
# COMPACT_ATOMS: atom_id res chain seq x y z
N MET A 1 -11.99 -20.50 -12.83
CA MET A 1 -11.74 -19.15 -13.37
C MET A 1 -12.63 -18.19 -12.60
N LEU A 2 -12.09 -17.53 -11.57
CA LEU A 2 -12.83 -16.49 -10.84
C LEU A 2 -12.83 -15.23 -11.72
N SER A 3 -14.02 -14.69 -11.98
CA SER A 3 -14.19 -13.44 -12.72
C SER A 3 -13.40 -12.33 -12.02
N ASN A 4 -12.48 -11.72 -12.76
CA ASN A 4 -11.59 -10.67 -12.29
C ASN A 4 -12.34 -9.31 -12.18
N GLU A 5 -13.57 -9.33 -11.67
CA GLU A 5 -14.37 -8.12 -11.50
C GLU A 5 -13.84 -7.33 -10.30
N GLN A 6 -13.05 -6.29 -10.60
CA GLN A 6 -12.62 -5.32 -9.60
C GLN A 6 -13.82 -4.50 -9.12
N HIS A 7 -14.50 -4.97 -8.10
CA HIS A 7 -15.52 -4.17 -7.42
C HIS A 7 -14.86 -3.05 -6.60
N PRO A 8 -15.48 -1.86 -6.52
CA PRO A 8 -15.01 -0.83 -5.61
C PRO A 8 -14.92 -1.39 -4.19
N VAL A 9 -13.88 -1.03 -3.45
CA VAL A 9 -13.76 -1.43 -2.04
C VAL A 9 -14.98 -0.88 -1.32
N ARG A 10 -15.78 -1.77 -0.71
CA ARG A 10 -16.94 -1.44 0.09
C ARG A 10 -16.54 -1.56 1.55
N PRO A 11 -16.01 -0.49 2.17
CA PRO A 11 -15.57 -0.56 3.55
C PRO A 11 -16.74 -0.73 4.52
N PHE A 12 -17.99 -0.55 4.07
CA PHE A 12 -19.19 -0.55 4.91
C PHE A 12 -20.28 -1.43 4.31
N ASP A 13 -20.60 -2.50 5.02
CA ASP A 13 -21.83 -3.27 4.89
C ASP A 13 -22.59 -3.13 6.23
N PRO A 14 -23.79 -2.50 6.26
CA PRO A 14 -24.57 -2.35 7.49
C PRO A 14 -24.90 -3.67 8.18
N ALA A 15 -24.86 -4.79 7.47
CA ALA A 15 -25.19 -6.11 7.98
C ALA A 15 -23.99 -6.86 8.58
N ARG A 16 -22.76 -6.33 8.46
CA ARG A 16 -21.54 -7.03 8.86
C ARG A 16 -20.57 -6.09 9.56
N PHE A 17 -20.42 -6.30 10.87
CA PHE A 17 -19.38 -5.70 11.70
C PHE A 17 -18.42 -6.78 12.17
N VAL A 18 -17.17 -6.40 12.39
CA VAL A 18 -16.10 -7.30 12.82
C VAL A 18 -15.81 -7.19 14.32
N GLY A 19 -16.52 -6.29 15.00
CA GLY A 19 -16.41 -6.07 16.43
C GLY A 19 -16.82 -4.66 16.83
N GLN A 20 -16.40 -4.25 18.03
CA GLN A 20 -16.75 -2.97 18.64
C GLN A 20 -15.55 -2.36 19.34
N LEU A 21 -15.54 -1.05 19.50
CA LEU A 21 -14.61 -0.37 20.40
C LEU A 21 -15.24 -0.27 21.79
N ASP A 22 -14.48 -0.63 22.83
CA ASP A 22 -14.90 -0.37 24.20
C ASP A 22 -14.99 1.15 24.40
N TYR A 23 -16.22 1.63 24.51
CA TYR A 23 -16.58 2.98 24.87
C TYR A 23 -17.41 2.84 26.13
N GLY A 24 -16.82 3.02 27.31
CA GLY A 24 -17.50 2.95 28.62
C GLY A 24 -18.67 3.94 28.83
N GLY A 25 -19.25 4.48 27.77
CA GLY A 25 -20.57 5.12 27.74
C GLY A 25 -21.63 4.19 27.13
N ALA A 26 -22.89 4.63 27.16
CA ALA A 26 -24.03 3.79 26.77
C ALA A 26 -24.16 3.50 25.26
N THR A 27 -23.38 4.17 24.39
CA THR A 27 -23.54 4.09 22.93
C THR A 27 -22.41 3.31 22.29
N PRO A 28 -22.70 2.17 21.61
CA PRO A 28 -21.68 1.36 20.99
C PRO A 28 -21.05 2.05 19.77
N ILE A 29 -19.78 1.76 19.53
CA ILE A 29 -19.05 2.11 18.31
C ILE A 29 -18.66 0.81 17.63
N TYR A 30 -19.29 0.54 16.49
CA TYR A 30 -19.04 -0.66 15.71
C TYR A 30 -17.82 -0.48 14.81
N VAL A 31 -17.07 -1.56 14.61
CA VAL A 31 -15.96 -1.63 13.67
C VAL A 31 -16.43 -2.43 12.46
N ALA A 32 -16.49 -1.78 11.30
CA ALA A 32 -16.85 -2.44 10.04
C ALA A 32 -15.65 -3.11 9.38
N SER A 33 -14.46 -2.53 9.53
CA SER A 33 -13.22 -3.11 9.02
C SER A 33 -12.01 -2.60 9.80
N LEU A 34 -10.99 -3.45 9.94
CA LEU A 34 -9.76 -3.15 10.67
C LEU A 34 -8.57 -3.78 9.93
N ALA A 35 -7.44 -3.09 9.84
CA ALA A 35 -6.17 -3.71 9.45
C ALA A 35 -5.03 -3.18 10.30
N LEU A 36 -4.13 -4.06 10.70
CA LEU A 36 -2.99 -3.75 11.55
C LEU A 36 -1.68 -3.92 10.79
N HIS A 37 -0.69 -3.13 11.16
CA HIS A 37 0.68 -3.35 10.78
C HIS A 37 1.22 -4.61 11.45
N HIS A 38 2.33 -5.15 10.95
CA HIS A 38 2.97 -6.34 11.53
C HIS A 38 3.45 -6.14 12.99
N THR A 39 3.50 -4.90 13.47
CA THR A 39 3.80 -4.54 14.87
C THR A 39 2.56 -4.25 15.72
N GLY A 40 1.34 -4.44 15.18
CA GLY A 40 0.06 -4.32 15.89
C GLY A 40 -0.58 -2.94 15.86
N GLU A 41 0.00 -1.93 15.20
CA GLU A 41 -0.59 -0.60 15.08
C GLU A 41 -1.57 -0.50 13.91
N VAL A 42 -2.59 0.34 14.05
CA VAL A 42 -3.69 0.48 13.09
C VAL A 42 -3.21 1.08 11.77
N VAL A 43 -3.42 0.37 10.67
CA VAL A 43 -3.20 0.87 9.29
C VAL A 43 -4.49 1.48 8.73
N VAL A 44 -5.63 0.81 8.94
CA VAL A 44 -6.97 1.33 8.65
C VAL A 44 -7.95 0.87 9.71
N MET A 45 -8.90 1.74 10.05
CA MET A 45 -10.01 1.43 10.92
C MET A 45 -11.26 2.15 10.41
N ASN A 46 -12.33 1.39 10.17
CA ASN A 46 -13.64 1.91 9.79
C ASN A 46 -14.62 1.77 10.95
N LEU A 47 -15.12 2.89 11.43
CA LEU A 47 -15.98 3.03 12.59
C LEU A 47 -17.38 3.49 12.19
N VAL A 48 -18.39 2.88 12.80
CA VAL A 48 -19.80 3.20 12.58
C VAL A 48 -20.49 3.35 13.91
N GLY A 49 -21.23 4.44 14.08
CA GLY A 49 -21.84 4.79 15.36
C GLY A 49 -22.21 6.27 15.43
N HIS A 50 -22.51 6.75 16.64
CA HIS A 50 -22.82 8.16 16.84
C HIS A 50 -21.59 9.04 16.63
N ASP A 51 -21.74 10.12 15.86
CA ASP A 51 -20.64 11.01 15.47
C ASP A 51 -19.83 11.53 16.68
N THR A 52 -20.52 11.86 17.78
CA THR A 52 -19.91 12.33 19.03
C THR A 52 -19.10 11.25 19.73
N ALA A 53 -19.60 10.01 19.78
CA ALA A 53 -18.91 8.88 20.40
C ALA A 53 -17.65 8.49 19.61
N ILE A 54 -17.78 8.42 18.27
CA ILE A 54 -16.63 8.15 17.39
C ILE A 54 -15.59 9.25 17.55
N SER A 55 -15.99 10.52 17.51
CA SER A 55 -15.08 11.66 17.66
C SER A 55 -14.27 11.58 18.96
N ALA A 56 -14.93 11.29 20.10
CA ALA A 56 -14.26 11.14 21.39
C ALA A 56 -13.19 10.02 21.38
N LYS A 57 -13.48 8.86 20.77
CA LYS A 57 -12.50 7.77 20.66
C LYS A 57 -11.40 8.06 19.64
N ALA A 58 -11.75 8.65 18.51
CA ALA A 58 -10.77 9.09 17.53
C ALA A 58 -9.79 10.11 18.13
N SER A 59 -10.24 11.04 18.96
CA SER A 59 -9.35 11.96 19.68
C SER A 59 -8.37 11.20 20.58
N ALA A 60 -8.82 10.18 21.32
CA ALA A 60 -7.93 9.34 22.12
C ALA A 60 -6.89 8.61 21.26
N PHE A 61 -7.32 8.04 20.13
CA PHE A 61 -6.42 7.42 19.14
C PHE A 61 -5.34 8.40 18.65
N PHE A 62 -5.73 9.61 18.27
CA PHE A 62 -4.80 10.63 17.76
C PHE A 62 -3.86 11.17 18.84
N LEU A 63 -4.27 11.14 20.11
CA LEU A 63 -3.42 11.40 21.27
C LEU A 63 -2.54 10.19 21.66
N ASN A 64 -2.47 9.17 20.79
CA ASN A 64 -1.69 7.95 20.97
C ASN A 64 -2.09 7.13 22.22
N LYS A 65 -3.34 7.27 22.68
CA LYS A 65 -3.88 6.43 23.74
C LYS A 65 -4.35 5.11 23.12
N PRO A 66 -4.02 3.96 23.73
CA PRO A 66 -4.49 2.67 23.24
C PRO A 66 -6.01 2.59 23.33
N ILE A 67 -6.63 1.95 22.32
CA ILE A 67 -8.08 1.74 22.27
C ILE A 67 -8.35 0.24 22.34
N GLN A 68 -9.20 -0.14 23.27
CA GLN A 68 -9.65 -1.53 23.40
C GLN A 68 -10.65 -1.87 22.28
N PHE A 69 -10.32 -2.90 21.51
CA PHE A 69 -11.15 -3.53 20.49
C PHE A 69 -11.68 -4.86 21.03
N ILE A 70 -12.98 -5.05 20.87
CA ILE A 70 -13.71 -6.25 21.24
C ILE A 70 -14.16 -6.90 19.93
N PRO A 71 -13.48 -7.95 19.45
CA PRO A 71 -13.88 -8.64 18.23
C PRO A 71 -15.26 -9.29 18.39
N ASP A 72 -15.99 -9.39 17.28
CA ASP A 72 -17.25 -10.13 17.24
C ASP A 72 -17.00 -11.64 17.42
N GLU A 73 -17.97 -12.39 17.97
CA GLU A 73 -17.85 -13.82 18.19
C GLU A 73 -17.53 -14.58 16.89
N ALA A 74 -18.16 -14.19 15.77
CA ALA A 74 -17.90 -14.81 14.48
C ALA A 74 -16.45 -14.61 13.97
N VAL A 75 -15.75 -13.59 14.49
CA VAL A 75 -14.34 -13.32 14.18
C VAL A 75 -13.42 -14.14 15.07
N LEU A 76 -13.80 -14.44 16.30
CA LEU A 76 -12.98 -15.23 17.24
C LEU A 76 -12.68 -16.64 16.72
N ASP A 77 -13.60 -17.20 15.94
CA ASP A 77 -13.43 -18.51 15.31
C ASP A 77 -12.56 -18.47 14.04
N THR A 78 -12.15 -17.28 13.58
CA THR A 78 -11.29 -17.17 12.40
C THR A 78 -9.82 -17.46 12.76
N PRO A 79 -9.14 -18.38 12.06
CA PRO A 79 -7.78 -18.78 12.40
C PRO A 79 -6.73 -17.67 12.17
N PHE A 80 -7.12 -16.58 11.49
CA PHE A 80 -6.23 -15.51 11.05
C PHE A 80 -6.19 -14.31 12.01
N TRP A 81 -7.09 -14.23 13.00
CA TRP A 81 -7.12 -13.11 13.95
C TRP A 81 -6.63 -13.54 15.33
N ARG A 82 -5.38 -13.19 15.66
CA ARG A 82 -4.77 -13.36 17.00
C ARG A 82 -4.18 -12.06 17.54
N GLU A 83 -4.61 -10.95 16.96
CA GLU A 83 -4.01 -9.65 17.15
C GLU A 83 -4.37 -9.01 18.49
N PRO A 84 -3.53 -8.10 19.01
CA PRO A 84 -3.73 -7.54 20.33
C PRO A 84 -5.06 -6.78 20.41
N PRO A 85 -5.80 -6.91 21.53
CA PRO A 85 -7.04 -6.19 21.72
C PRO A 85 -6.82 -4.67 21.86
N LEU A 86 -5.59 -4.23 22.13
CA LEU A 86 -5.24 -2.82 22.31
C LEU A 86 -4.70 -2.23 21.02
N LEU A 87 -5.55 -1.51 20.31
CA LEU A 87 -5.23 -0.80 19.08
C LEU A 87 -4.36 0.43 19.37
N LYS A 88 -3.21 0.51 18.70
CA LYS A 88 -2.26 1.63 18.80
C LYS A 88 -2.13 2.36 17.47
N ARG A 89 -1.67 3.61 17.52
CA ARG A 89 -1.44 4.44 16.35
C ARG A 89 -0.02 4.22 15.82
N LEU A 90 0.15 4.16 14.51
CA LEU A 90 1.45 4.29 13.85
C LEU A 90 2.03 5.69 14.12
N SER A 91 3.36 5.80 14.12
CA SER A 91 4.03 7.12 14.13
C SER A 91 3.65 8.00 12.93
N ASN A 92 3.11 7.38 11.87
CA ASN A 92 2.65 8.04 10.66
C ASN A 92 1.48 9.00 10.88
N ASN A 93 1.36 9.96 9.97
CA ASN A 93 0.18 10.81 9.85
C ASN A 93 -1.00 10.03 9.24
N TYR A 94 -2.21 10.35 9.66
CA TYR A 94 -3.45 9.72 9.21
C TYR A 94 -4.33 10.71 8.45
N ARG A 95 -5.26 10.18 7.66
CA ARG A 95 -6.39 10.92 7.13
C ARG A 95 -7.68 10.29 7.65
N GLN A 96 -8.58 11.17 8.07
CA GLN A 96 -9.95 10.81 8.37
C GLN A 96 -10.86 11.13 7.18
N LEU A 97 -11.78 10.22 6.87
CA LEU A 97 -12.87 10.39 5.94
C LEU A 97 -14.17 10.15 6.70
N THR A 98 -15.11 11.08 6.64
CA THR A 98 -16.38 11.00 7.38
C THR A 98 -17.55 11.09 6.41
N LYS A 99 -18.55 10.24 6.59
CA LYS A 99 -19.83 10.30 5.86
C LYS A 99 -20.98 9.98 6.79
N LYS A 100 -22.11 10.68 6.66
CA LYS A 100 -23.35 10.33 7.38
C LYS A 100 -23.93 9.02 6.84
N VAL A 101 -24.46 8.18 7.72
CA VAL A 101 -25.16 6.96 7.32
C VAL A 101 -26.55 7.33 6.80
N PRO A 102 -26.92 6.98 5.55
CA PRO A 102 -28.24 7.29 5.02
C PRO A 102 -29.35 6.66 5.86
N GLY A 103 -30.43 7.40 6.09
CA GLY A 103 -31.62 6.88 6.78
C GLY A 103 -31.52 6.78 8.30
N ILE A 104 -30.35 7.02 8.91
CA ILE A 104 -30.20 6.95 10.38
C ILE A 104 -29.68 8.28 10.94
N ARG A 105 -30.47 8.87 11.84
CA ARG A 105 -30.13 10.16 12.46
C ARG A 105 -28.90 9.99 13.36
N ASN A 106 -27.97 10.94 13.26
CA ASN A 106 -26.76 11.05 14.09
C ASN A 106 -25.75 9.88 13.98
N MET A 107 -25.94 8.93 13.05
CA MET A 107 -24.92 7.94 12.74
C MET A 107 -23.97 8.42 11.64
N ALA A 108 -22.68 8.19 11.89
CA ALA A 108 -21.61 8.47 10.95
C ALA A 108 -20.78 7.22 10.70
N ASN A 109 -20.20 7.16 9.52
CA ASN A 109 -19.18 6.24 9.09
C ASN A 109 -17.87 7.04 9.00
N TRP A 110 -16.90 6.68 9.84
CA TRP A 110 -15.58 7.28 9.92
C TRP A 110 -14.53 6.27 9.49
N ILE A 111 -13.76 6.60 8.46
CA ILE A 111 -12.64 5.79 8.00
C ILE A 111 -11.35 6.55 8.34
N VAL A 112 -10.52 5.94 9.18
CA VAL A 112 -9.20 6.43 9.55
C VAL A 112 -8.17 5.59 8.80
N ILE A 113 -7.37 6.22 7.93
CA ILE A 113 -6.35 5.55 7.11
C ILE A 113 -4.98 6.16 7.31
N ALA A 114 -3.95 5.32 7.43
CA ALA A 114 -2.56 5.76 7.42
C ALA A 114 -2.22 6.44 6.07
N ASN A 115 -1.42 7.50 6.09
CA ASN A 115 -1.07 8.23 4.86
C ASN A 115 -0.35 7.37 3.81
N GLY A 116 0.37 6.32 4.23
CA GLY A 116 0.98 5.34 3.33
C GLY A 116 -0.02 4.59 2.43
N MET A 117 -1.32 4.67 2.73
CA MET A 117 -2.40 4.11 1.92
C MET A 117 -2.93 5.08 0.85
N ARG A 118 -2.55 6.36 0.91
CA ARG A 118 -3.10 7.40 0.03
C ARG A 118 -2.21 7.60 -1.18
N VAL A 119 -2.65 7.14 -2.35
CA VAL A 119 -1.92 7.31 -3.62
C VAL A 119 -1.51 8.76 -3.85
N LYS A 120 -2.44 9.72 -3.69
CA LYS A 120 -2.12 11.15 -3.85
C LYS A 120 -1.03 11.61 -2.89
N PHE A 121 -1.08 11.22 -1.61
CA PHE A 121 -0.03 11.58 -0.65
C PHE A 121 1.32 11.00 -1.09
N ASN A 122 1.34 9.71 -1.44
CA ASN A 122 2.53 8.97 -1.84
C ASN A 122 3.17 9.48 -3.15
N LEU A 123 2.39 10.08 -4.05
CA LEU A 123 2.91 10.74 -5.25
C LEU A 123 3.66 12.04 -4.92
N HIS A 124 3.22 12.77 -3.89
CA HIS A 124 3.87 14.02 -3.46
C HIS A 124 4.97 13.79 -2.41
N ASN A 125 5.06 12.58 -1.86
CA ASN A 125 6.04 12.19 -0.84
C ASN A 125 6.77 10.91 -1.28
N PRO A 126 7.57 10.96 -2.35
CA PRO A 126 8.38 9.83 -2.78
C PRO A 126 9.46 9.49 -1.76
N PRO A 127 9.91 8.24 -1.67
CA PRO A 127 11.03 7.87 -0.81
C PRO A 127 12.30 8.59 -1.24
N ASN A 128 13.14 8.93 -0.26
CA ASN A 128 14.51 9.36 -0.53
C ASN A 128 15.28 8.17 -1.10
N LEU A 129 15.89 8.34 -2.27
CA LEU A 129 16.82 7.34 -2.79
C LEU A 129 18.11 7.39 -1.97
N PRO A 130 18.78 6.26 -1.70
CA PRO A 130 20.07 6.25 -1.04
C PRO A 130 21.06 7.12 -1.83
N GLU A 131 21.96 7.85 -1.15
CA GLU A 131 22.95 8.73 -1.80
C GLU A 131 23.79 8.01 -2.87
N SER A 132 24.03 6.70 -2.70
CA SER A 132 24.73 5.87 -3.67
C SER A 132 24.06 5.85 -5.05
N ALA A 133 22.74 6.07 -5.12
CA ALA A 133 21.99 6.13 -6.37
C ALA A 133 22.20 7.43 -7.16
N TYR A 134 22.78 8.47 -6.54
CA TYR A 134 23.09 9.75 -7.19
C TYR A 134 24.57 9.94 -7.52
N LYS A 135 25.46 9.11 -6.96
CA LYS A 135 26.91 9.18 -7.18
C LYS A 135 27.25 8.62 -8.56
N LYS A 136 28.02 9.38 -9.34
CA LYS A 136 28.59 8.91 -10.61
C LYS A 136 29.58 7.76 -10.33
N PRO A 137 29.83 6.86 -11.29
CA PRO A 137 30.76 5.74 -11.11
C PRO A 137 32.14 6.16 -10.57
N ASP A 138 32.61 7.35 -10.97
CA ASP A 138 33.91 7.89 -10.58
C ASP A 138 34.00 8.33 -9.12
N GLU A 139 32.87 8.70 -8.50
CA GLU A 139 32.81 9.16 -7.10
C GLU A 139 32.64 8.01 -6.10
N GLN A 140 32.15 6.85 -6.56
CA GLN A 140 31.99 5.66 -5.72
C GLN A 140 33.35 5.01 -5.38
N GLN A 141 34.38 5.23 -6.20
CA GLN A 141 35.73 4.68 -5.98
C GLN A 141 36.53 5.45 -4.90
N GLN A 142 36.19 6.72 -4.61
CA GLN A 142 36.94 7.54 -3.65
C GLN A 142 36.46 7.39 -2.18
N GLN A 143 35.25 6.87 -1.93
CA GLN A 143 34.69 6.74 -0.57
C GLN A 143 35.05 5.44 0.17
N GLN A 144 35.79 4.51 -0.44
CA GLN A 144 36.18 3.25 0.21
C GLN A 144 37.28 3.37 1.28
N LYS A 145 37.83 4.56 1.54
CA LYS A 145 38.99 4.73 2.45
C LYS A 145 38.68 5.26 3.85
N SER A 146 37.42 5.52 4.20
CA SER A 146 37.07 6.01 5.55
C SER A 146 36.44 4.89 6.40
N PRO A 147 36.79 4.77 7.70
CA PRO A 147 36.18 3.79 8.57
C PRO A 147 34.68 4.07 8.69
N VAL A 148 33.87 3.09 8.26
CA VAL A 148 32.42 3.17 8.29
C VAL A 148 31.96 3.04 9.74
N VAL A 149 31.57 4.16 10.36
CA VAL A 149 30.76 4.12 11.58
C VAL A 149 29.43 3.48 11.18
N MET A 150 29.19 2.23 11.60
CA MET A 150 27.96 1.51 11.31
C MET A 150 26.79 2.18 12.05
N GLN A 151 26.17 3.17 11.40
CA GLN A 151 24.85 3.61 11.83
C GLN A 151 23.86 2.47 11.58
N PRO A 152 22.95 2.18 12.54
CA PRO A 152 21.90 1.21 12.32
C PRO A 152 21.07 1.62 11.11
N ALA A 153 20.75 0.67 10.24
CA ALA A 153 19.93 0.93 9.06
C ALA A 153 18.59 1.54 9.50
N PRO A 154 18.08 2.56 8.78
CA PRO A 154 16.78 3.13 9.09
C PRO A 154 15.69 2.05 9.02
N PRO A 155 14.64 2.13 9.85
CA PRO A 155 13.57 1.15 9.83
C PRO A 155 12.88 1.12 8.46
N PRO A 156 12.37 -0.06 8.03
CA PRO A 156 11.70 -0.19 6.76
C PRO A 156 10.45 0.70 6.72
N VAL A 157 10.23 1.34 5.57
CA VAL A 157 9.05 2.17 5.30
C VAL A 157 8.07 1.36 4.48
N TYR A 158 6.77 1.47 4.79
CA TYR A 158 5.71 0.73 4.12
C TYR A 158 4.65 1.64 3.52
N ARG A 159 4.09 1.19 2.40
CA ARG A 159 2.84 1.69 1.82
C ARG A 159 1.78 0.60 1.95
N TYR A 160 0.51 0.96 1.81
CA TYR A 160 -0.58 0.02 2.06
C TYR A 160 -1.59 0.02 0.92
N VAL A 161 -2.14 -1.14 0.60
CA VAL A 161 -3.21 -1.28 -0.39
C VAL A 161 -4.33 -2.13 0.20
N LEU A 162 -5.58 -1.81 -0.18
CA LEU A 162 -6.78 -2.47 0.28
C LEU A 162 -7.52 -3.16 -0.86
N ALA A 163 -8.26 -4.21 -0.51
CA ALA A 163 -9.26 -4.85 -1.33
C ALA A 163 -10.50 -5.21 -0.48
N ASN A 164 -11.58 -5.62 -1.15
CA ASN A 164 -12.65 -6.34 -0.49
C ASN A 164 -12.12 -7.69 0.03
N GLU A 165 -12.78 -8.24 1.05
CA GLU A 165 -12.46 -9.56 1.59
C GLU A 165 -12.45 -10.64 0.49
N GLY A 166 -11.42 -11.49 0.48
CA GLY A 166 -11.21 -12.52 -0.55
C GLY A 166 -10.82 -12.00 -1.94
N GLY A 167 -10.66 -10.68 -2.12
CA GLY A 167 -10.31 -10.07 -3.40
C GLY A 167 -8.83 -9.71 -3.55
N MET A 168 -8.48 -9.21 -4.73
CA MET A 168 -7.19 -8.54 -5.00
C MET A 168 -7.36 -7.02 -4.99
N PRO A 169 -6.31 -6.25 -4.66
CA PRO A 169 -6.40 -4.81 -4.76
C PRO A 169 -6.55 -4.37 -6.20
N SER A 170 -7.17 -3.20 -6.39
CA SER A 170 -7.25 -2.59 -7.72
C SER A 170 -5.85 -2.38 -8.29
N GLU A 171 -5.66 -2.79 -9.55
CA GLU A 171 -4.42 -2.57 -10.29
C GLU A 171 -3.99 -1.10 -10.27
N GLY A 172 -4.95 -0.18 -10.42
CA GLY A 172 -4.66 1.26 -10.40
C GLY A 172 -4.15 1.74 -9.05
N ALA A 173 -4.65 1.18 -7.95
CA ALA A 173 -4.16 1.49 -6.61
C ALA A 173 -2.74 0.97 -6.42
N PHE A 174 -2.47 -0.29 -6.79
CA PHE A 174 -1.14 -0.89 -6.71
C PHE A 174 -0.11 -0.15 -7.58
N VAL A 175 -0.41 0.06 -8.86
CA VAL A 175 0.45 0.82 -9.79
C VAL A 175 0.66 2.24 -9.28
N GLY A 176 -0.38 2.90 -8.75
CA GLY A 176 -0.27 4.21 -8.12
C GLY A 176 0.74 4.23 -6.97
N MET A 177 0.78 3.18 -6.15
CA MET A 177 1.80 3.02 -5.11
C MET A 177 3.20 2.87 -5.68
N LEU A 178 3.39 2.02 -6.71
CA LEU A 178 4.69 1.85 -7.37
C LEU A 178 5.19 3.16 -7.98
N VAL A 179 4.32 3.89 -8.67
CA VAL A 179 4.65 5.20 -9.26
C VAL A 179 5.10 6.19 -8.19
N GLY A 180 4.38 6.28 -7.07
CA GLY A 180 4.81 7.17 -5.99
C GLY A 180 6.15 6.76 -5.36
N MET A 181 6.60 5.52 -5.54
CA MET A 181 7.92 5.05 -5.08
C MET A 181 9.03 5.33 -6.10
N ARG A 182 8.69 5.96 -7.23
CA ARG A 182 9.57 6.16 -8.38
C ARG A 182 10.07 4.85 -8.99
N VAL A 183 9.26 3.80 -8.93
CA VAL A 183 9.52 2.57 -9.70
C VAL A 183 9.35 2.89 -11.18
N VAL A 184 10.34 2.53 -11.97
CA VAL A 184 10.36 2.77 -13.42
C VAL A 184 9.37 1.81 -14.07
N LEU A 185 8.19 2.32 -14.38
CA LEU A 185 7.20 1.61 -15.18
C LEU A 185 7.25 2.19 -16.59
N LEU A 186 7.42 1.33 -17.59
CA LEU A 186 7.45 1.77 -18.98
C LEU A 186 6.07 2.32 -19.35
N ARG A 187 6.02 3.64 -19.51
CA ARG A 187 4.86 4.33 -20.06
C ARG A 187 5.13 4.58 -21.53
N PRO A 188 4.41 3.94 -22.45
CA PRO A 188 4.33 4.40 -23.83
C PRO A 188 4.02 5.91 -23.89
N ARG A 189 4.60 6.58 -24.89
CA ARG A 189 4.70 8.05 -25.00
C ARG A 189 3.34 8.72 -25.24
N ARG A 190 2.30 7.93 -25.54
CA ARG A 190 0.93 8.38 -25.76
C ARG A 190 0.10 8.28 -24.48
N PRO A 191 -0.67 9.32 -24.10
CA PRO A 191 -1.50 9.32 -22.90
C PRO A 191 -2.52 8.16 -22.83
N ASP A 192 -2.86 7.56 -23.97
CA ASP A 192 -3.90 6.54 -24.13
C ASP A 192 -3.45 5.13 -23.69
N THR A 193 -2.20 4.98 -23.24
CA THR A 193 -1.57 3.68 -23.02
C THR A 193 -1.13 3.47 -21.56
N ARG A 194 -1.97 3.94 -20.62
CA ARG A 194 -1.98 3.43 -19.21
C ARG A 194 -2.02 1.89 -19.13
N ILE A 195 -2.46 1.26 -20.22
CA ILE A 195 -2.59 -0.18 -20.46
C ILE A 195 -1.30 -0.96 -20.14
N ALA A 196 -0.10 -0.46 -20.48
CA ALA A 196 1.14 -1.23 -20.26
C ALA A 196 1.49 -1.40 -18.77
N ALA A 197 1.30 -0.35 -17.96
CA ALA A 197 1.53 -0.43 -16.52
C ALA A 197 0.46 -1.29 -15.80
N SER A 198 -0.79 -1.27 -16.30
CA SER A 198 -1.86 -2.16 -15.83
C SER A 198 -1.57 -3.63 -16.18
N GLN A 199 -1.08 -3.92 -17.40
CA GLN A 199 -0.68 -5.28 -17.80
C GLN A 199 0.42 -5.86 -16.92
N TRP A 200 1.37 -5.02 -16.49
CA TRP A 200 2.45 -5.44 -15.59
C TRP A 200 2.00 -5.62 -14.14
N ALA A 201 0.87 -5.01 -13.74
CA ALA A 201 0.43 -4.95 -12.35
C ALA A 201 0.26 -6.35 -11.74
N HIS A 202 -0.40 -7.28 -12.44
CA HIS A 202 -0.60 -8.64 -11.93
C HIS A 202 0.72 -9.41 -11.80
N ALA A 203 1.60 -9.34 -12.80
CA ALA A 203 2.89 -10.03 -12.77
C ALA A 203 3.82 -9.49 -11.68
N LEU A 204 3.85 -8.16 -11.49
CA LEU A 204 4.60 -7.49 -10.43
C LEU A 204 4.01 -7.78 -9.05
N TRP A 205 2.70 -7.93 -8.95
CA TRP A 205 2.03 -8.31 -7.70
C TRP A 205 2.45 -9.71 -7.26
N GLN A 206 2.32 -10.71 -8.14
CA GLN A 206 2.68 -12.10 -7.81
C GLN A 206 4.15 -12.23 -7.43
N ARG A 207 5.07 -11.70 -8.25
CA ARG A 207 6.50 -11.75 -7.94
C ARG A 207 6.90 -10.87 -6.76
N GLY A 208 6.14 -9.80 -6.51
CA GLY A 208 6.31 -8.97 -5.33
C GLY A 208 5.99 -9.73 -4.04
N LEU A 209 4.94 -10.56 -4.05
CA LEU A 209 4.64 -11.49 -2.95
C LEU A 209 5.76 -12.53 -2.77
N GLU A 210 6.19 -13.17 -3.86
CA GLU A 210 7.26 -14.20 -3.83
C GLU A 210 8.58 -13.66 -3.27
N ARG A 211 8.89 -12.38 -3.54
CA ARG A 211 10.12 -11.72 -3.06
C ARG A 211 9.98 -11.03 -1.70
N GLY A 212 8.84 -11.15 -1.04
CA GLY A 212 8.56 -10.45 0.23
C GLY A 212 8.56 -8.93 0.11
N LEU A 213 8.35 -8.38 -1.09
CA LEU A 213 8.13 -6.94 -1.31
C LEU A 213 6.69 -6.55 -1.00
N ILE A 214 5.78 -7.53 -1.00
CA ILE A 214 4.38 -7.40 -0.60
C ILE A 214 4.12 -8.42 0.50
N THR A 215 3.50 -8.00 1.58
CA THR A 215 3.14 -8.89 2.70
C THR A 215 1.69 -8.67 3.08
N HIS A 216 0.94 -9.76 3.29
CA HIS A 216 -0.42 -9.67 3.79
C HIS A 216 -0.40 -9.18 5.25
N LEU A 217 -1.34 -8.30 5.58
CA LEU A 217 -1.48 -7.74 6.92
C LEU A 217 -2.66 -8.36 7.66
N PRO A 218 -2.57 -8.52 8.99
CA PRO A 218 -3.72 -8.88 9.81
C PRO A 218 -4.87 -7.91 9.57
N SER A 219 -6.00 -8.40 9.10
CA SER A 219 -7.14 -7.57 8.71
C SER A 219 -8.47 -8.29 8.85
N LEU A 220 -9.54 -7.53 9.06
CA LEU A 220 -10.92 -7.95 9.26
C LEU A 220 -11.85 -7.09 8.41
N GLY A 221 -12.81 -7.72 7.71
CA GLY A 221 -13.81 -7.05 6.88
C GLY A 221 -13.26 -6.41 5.59
N VAL A 222 -11.93 -6.43 5.41
CA VAL A 222 -11.18 -6.02 4.23
C VAL A 222 -9.94 -6.88 4.13
N ALA A 223 -9.35 -6.98 2.94
CA ALA A 223 -8.01 -7.49 2.77
C ALA A 223 -7.00 -6.33 2.68
N CYS A 224 -5.85 -6.46 3.33
CA CYS A 224 -4.82 -5.43 3.36
C CYS A 224 -3.42 -6.01 3.16
N TRP A 225 -2.58 -5.29 2.42
CA TRP A 225 -1.17 -5.63 2.23
C TRP A 225 -0.28 -4.43 2.51
N SER A 226 0.89 -4.70 3.07
CA SER A 226 2.01 -3.77 3.08
C SER A 226 2.84 -3.96 1.82
N ILE A 227 3.35 -2.84 1.29
CA ILE A 227 4.31 -2.78 0.19
C ILE A 227 5.58 -2.18 0.78
N LEU A 228 6.66 -2.94 0.74
CA LEU A 228 7.97 -2.48 1.17
C LEU A 228 8.45 -1.35 0.24
N VAL A 229 8.79 -0.20 0.82
CA VAL A 229 9.30 0.94 0.08
C VAL A 229 10.81 0.77 -0.15
N ASN A 230 11.13 -0.12 -1.08
CA ASN A 230 12.50 -0.36 -1.57
C ASN A 230 12.55 -0.18 -3.08
N THR A 231 12.80 1.06 -3.53
CA THR A 231 12.81 1.41 -4.95
C THR A 231 13.82 0.60 -5.75
N MET A 232 14.97 0.25 -5.16
CA MET A 232 16.00 -0.55 -5.84
C MET A 232 15.54 -1.98 -6.09
N SER A 233 14.96 -2.64 -5.08
CA SER A 233 14.43 -4.01 -5.25
C SER A 233 13.28 -4.05 -6.26
N TRP A 234 12.40 -3.06 -6.24
CA TRP A 234 11.32 -2.96 -7.22
C TRP A 234 11.84 -2.72 -8.64
N ASN A 235 12.81 -1.82 -8.83
CA ASN A 235 13.40 -1.58 -10.15
C ASN A 235 14.19 -2.79 -10.65
N SER A 236 14.91 -3.50 -9.76
CA SER A 236 15.59 -4.75 -10.09
C SER A 236 14.60 -5.80 -10.59
N LEU A 237 13.46 -5.97 -9.90
CA LEU A 237 12.39 -6.87 -10.32
C LEU A 237 11.82 -6.49 -11.69
N VAL A 238 11.64 -5.20 -11.97
CA VAL A 238 11.20 -4.73 -13.30
C VAL A 238 12.27 -5.02 -14.37
N SER A 239 13.53 -4.70 -14.11
CA SER A 239 14.63 -4.94 -15.06
C SER A 239 14.77 -6.42 -15.40
N GLU A 240 14.69 -7.29 -14.39
CA GLU A 240 14.65 -8.73 -14.56
C GLU A 240 13.45 -9.15 -15.41
N GLY A 241 12.27 -8.59 -15.16
CA GLY A 241 11.08 -8.96 -15.93
C GLY A 241 11.09 -8.57 -17.38
N VAL A 242 11.70 -7.45 -17.70
CA VAL A 242 11.91 -7.06 -19.09
C VAL A 242 12.96 -7.96 -19.74
N ARG A 243 14.09 -8.22 -19.05
CA ARG A 243 15.18 -9.07 -19.57
C ARG A 243 14.72 -10.50 -19.82
N ASP A 244 13.95 -11.05 -18.90
CA ASP A 244 13.51 -12.45 -18.91
C ASP A 244 12.17 -12.61 -19.66
N GLY A 245 11.64 -11.52 -20.22
CA GLY A 245 10.51 -11.52 -21.16
C GLY A 245 9.11 -11.68 -20.54
N TRP A 246 8.99 -11.78 -19.22
CA TRP A 246 7.69 -11.89 -18.55
C TRP A 246 6.99 -10.55 -18.29
N LEU A 247 7.71 -9.43 -18.44
CA LEU A 247 7.12 -8.10 -18.63
C LEU A 247 7.20 -7.72 -20.11
N SER A 248 6.08 -7.84 -20.82
CA SER A 248 6.03 -7.51 -22.24
C SER A 248 6.32 -6.02 -22.46
N LEU A 249 7.25 -5.73 -23.36
CA LEU A 249 7.48 -4.37 -23.82
C LEU A 249 6.35 -3.96 -24.79
N PRO A 250 5.86 -2.70 -24.75
CA PRO A 250 4.98 -2.19 -25.79
C PRO A 250 5.59 -2.39 -27.19
N GLN A 251 4.76 -2.81 -28.15
CA GLN A 251 5.19 -3.08 -29.54
C GLN A 251 5.90 -1.86 -30.18
N GLU A 252 5.52 -0.63 -29.80
CA GLU A 252 6.16 0.62 -30.27
C GLU A 252 7.66 0.71 -29.93
N MET A 253 8.13 -0.01 -28.90
CA MET A 253 9.56 -0.04 -28.53
C MET A 253 10.38 -1.11 -29.25
N HIS A 254 9.73 -2.08 -29.92
CA HIS A 254 10.45 -3.13 -30.66
C HIS A 254 11.13 -2.58 -31.92
N HIS A 255 10.67 -1.45 -32.46
CA HIS A 255 11.23 -0.83 -33.66
C HIS A 255 12.55 -0.07 -33.42
N ARG A 256 12.93 0.23 -32.16
CA ARG A 256 14.18 0.94 -31.86
C ARG A 256 15.37 0.03 -31.61
N THR A 257 15.15 -1.20 -31.17
CA THR A 257 16.23 -2.14 -30.84
C THR A 257 16.86 -2.82 -32.06
N ARG A 258 16.26 -2.66 -33.26
CA ARG A 258 16.84 -3.15 -34.54
C ARG A 258 17.64 -2.08 -35.31
N GLY A 259 17.78 -0.87 -34.77
CA GLY A 259 18.56 0.21 -35.38
C GLY A 259 19.91 0.38 -34.70
N THR A 260 20.84 -0.57 -34.84
CA THR A 260 22.22 -0.36 -34.41
C THR A 260 23.19 -0.80 -35.51
N ARG A 261 23.78 0.23 -36.15
CA ARG A 261 25.07 0.30 -36.85
C ARG A 261 25.22 -0.42 -38.20
N SER A 262 24.86 0.30 -39.27
CA SER A 262 25.70 0.34 -40.47
C SER A 262 26.59 1.58 -40.37
N PHE A 263 27.81 1.40 -39.85
CA PHE A 263 28.89 2.35 -40.14
C PHE A 263 29.39 2.00 -41.53
N ALA A 264 28.94 2.77 -42.54
CA ALA A 264 29.64 2.81 -43.81
C ALA A 264 30.92 3.63 -43.58
N ILE A 265 32.07 2.95 -43.60
CA ILE A 265 33.35 3.59 -43.83
C ILE A 265 33.35 3.96 -45.32
N ALA A 266 33.16 5.24 -45.64
CA ALA A 266 33.44 5.74 -46.97
C ALA A 266 34.95 5.99 -47.04
N ALA A 267 35.63 5.18 -47.85
CA ALA A 267 36.92 5.53 -48.42
C ALA A 267 36.62 6.28 -49.74
N ASP A 268 37.12 7.51 -49.82
CA ASP A 268 37.84 8.09 -50.97
C ASP A 268 38.35 9.49 -50.59
#